data_AF-A0A7J8MX69-F1
#
_entry.id   AF-A0A7J8MX69-F1
#
_cell.length_a   1.000
_cell.length_b   1.000
_cell.length_c   1.000
_cell.angle_alpha   90.00
_cell.angle_beta   90.00
_cell.angle_gamma   90.00
#
_symmetry.space_group_name_H-M   'P 1'
#
loop_
_entity.id
_entity.type
_entity.pdbx_description
1 polymer ?
#
loop_
_entity_poly.entity_id
_entity_poly.type
_entity_poly.pdbx_seq_one_letter_code
_entity_poly.pdbx_strand_id
1 'polypeptide(L)'
;NVYPFNFQNGTLIGGGKLNPEIPLSDQEDLIVWMRTSALPSFQKLYGRIEEDLDVDDVVVVNLMNNYNTYSFGGKKKLVLSTSSWLGGKNDFLGHACVFVGCSSLTLAIIFMLLHVKYRR
;
A
#
# COMPACT_ATOMS: atom_id res chain seq x y z
N ASN A 1 25.27 -7.83 -17.42
CA ASN A 1 24.70 -6.81 -16.53
C ASN A 1 24.25 -5.63 -17.40
N VAL A 2 22.95 -5.32 -17.46
CA VAL A 2 22.43 -4.20 -18.26
C VAL A 2 22.35 -3.00 -17.32
N TYR A 3 22.81 -1.81 -17.71
CA TYR A 3 22.64 -0.60 -16.90
C TYR A 3 22.02 0.50 -17.75
N PRO A 4 20.96 1.18 -17.29
CA PRO A 4 20.32 2.24 -18.06
C PRO A 4 21.23 3.47 -18.23
N PHE A 5 21.58 3.80 -19.47
CA PHE A 5 22.44 4.94 -19.82
C PHE A 5 21.89 6.31 -19.37
N ASN A 6 20.56 6.44 -19.27
CA ASN A 6 19.89 7.71 -18.94
C ASN A 6 19.40 7.79 -17.47
N PHE A 7 19.83 6.88 -16.59
CA PHE A 7 19.34 6.88 -15.22
C PHE A 7 19.97 7.99 -14.39
N GLN A 8 19.18 9.02 -14.08
CA GLN A 8 19.58 10.17 -13.26
C GLN A 8 20.88 10.86 -13.74
N ASN A 9 21.08 10.93 -15.06
CA ASN A 9 22.24 11.57 -15.70
C ASN A 9 22.09 13.11 -15.84
N GLY A 10 21.01 13.68 -15.30
CA GLY A 10 20.72 15.12 -15.35
C GLY A 10 21.22 15.86 -14.11
N THR A 11 21.01 17.19 -14.10
CA THR A 11 21.32 18.05 -12.94
C THR A 11 20.39 17.80 -11.75
N LEU A 12 19.17 17.31 -12.00
CA LEU A 12 18.19 16.97 -10.97
C LEU A 12 18.22 15.47 -10.69
N ILE A 13 18.51 15.12 -9.45
CA ILE A 13 18.48 13.74 -8.95
C ILE A 13 17.04 13.42 -8.54
N GLY A 14 16.49 12.37 -9.12
CA GLY A 14 15.11 11.93 -8.94
C GLY A 14 14.92 10.89 -7.84
N GLY A 15 15.86 10.72 -6.91
CA GLY A 15 15.77 9.73 -5.84
C GLY A 15 17.09 9.00 -5.57
N GLY A 16 17.02 7.69 -5.35
CA GLY A 16 18.18 6.81 -5.11
C GLY A 16 18.93 6.43 -6.38
N LYS A 17 20.19 5.97 -6.26
CA LYS A 17 21.01 5.49 -7.38
C LYS A 17 20.99 3.96 -7.46
N LEU A 18 21.15 3.41 -8.67
CA LEU A 18 21.30 1.98 -8.88
C LEU A 18 22.76 1.56 -8.64
N ASN A 19 22.98 0.35 -8.14
CA ASN A 19 24.30 -0.25 -8.04
C ASN A 19 24.66 -0.94 -9.38
N PRO A 20 25.73 -0.52 -10.09
CA PRO A 20 26.13 -1.13 -11.37
C PRO A 20 26.69 -2.55 -11.23
N GLU A 21 27.06 -3.00 -10.03
CA GLU A 21 27.60 -4.33 -9.78
C GLU A 21 26.51 -5.40 -9.65
N ILE A 22 25.27 -4.98 -9.36
CA ILE A 22 24.13 -5.87 -9.11
C ILE A 22 23.20 -5.86 -10.34
N PRO A 23 22.69 -7.03 -10.80
CA PRO A 23 21.66 -7.09 -11.84
C PRO A 23 20.38 -6.33 -11.46
N LEU A 24 19.69 -5.72 -12.44
CA LEU A 24 18.42 -5.01 -12.19
C LEU A 24 17.34 -5.93 -11.58
N SER A 25 17.36 -7.22 -11.88
CA SER A 25 16.42 -8.21 -11.34
C SER A 25 16.54 -8.37 -9.82
N ASP A 26 17.67 -7.98 -9.26
CA ASP A 26 17.99 -8.18 -7.84
C ASP A 26 17.93 -6.84 -7.09
N GLN A 27 17.54 -5.75 -7.77
CA GLN A 27 17.37 -4.41 -7.20
C GLN A 27 15.91 -4.19 -6.80
N GLU A 28 15.56 -4.65 -5.61
CA GLU A 28 14.18 -4.64 -5.08
C GLU A 28 13.52 -3.25 -5.10
N ASP A 29 14.23 -2.20 -4.68
CA ASP A 29 13.73 -0.82 -4.67
C ASP A 29 13.28 -0.35 -6.06
N LEU A 30 14.06 -0.69 -7.09
CA LEU A 30 13.74 -0.37 -8.47
C LEU A 30 12.50 -1.14 -8.91
N ILE A 31 12.44 -2.43 -8.62
CA ILE A 31 11.30 -3.30 -8.98
C ILE A 31 10.01 -2.79 -8.35
N VAL A 32 10.06 -2.43 -7.06
CA VAL A 32 8.92 -1.85 -6.34
C VAL A 32 8.49 -0.52 -6.96
N TRP A 33 9.44 0.32 -7.37
CA TRP A 33 9.17 1.61 -8.02
C TRP A 33 8.56 1.44 -9.42
N MET A 34 9.06 0.49 -10.21
CA MET A 34 8.61 0.24 -11.58
C MET A 34 7.19 -0.30 -11.67
N ARG A 35 6.67 -0.94 -10.61
CA ARG A 35 5.26 -1.34 -10.53
C ARG A 35 4.38 -0.08 -10.51
N THR A 36 3.62 0.21 -11.56
CA THR A 36 2.76 1.41 -11.57
C THR A 36 1.61 1.30 -10.54
N SER A 37 1.34 2.41 -9.85
CA SER A 37 0.23 2.50 -8.90
C SER A 37 -1.05 2.94 -9.61
N ALA A 38 -2.20 2.40 -9.21
CA ALA A 38 -3.49 2.74 -9.82
C ALA A 38 -4.05 4.11 -9.38
N LEU A 39 -3.56 4.64 -8.25
CA LEU A 39 -4.06 5.86 -7.61
C LEU A 39 -2.94 6.90 -7.50
N PRO A 40 -3.27 8.21 -7.49
CA PRO A 40 -2.28 9.29 -7.36
C PRO A 40 -1.66 9.35 -5.97
N SER A 41 -2.39 8.91 -4.94
CA SER A 41 -1.84 8.65 -3.61
C SER A 41 -1.57 7.15 -3.50
N PHE A 42 -0.30 6.80 -3.31
CA PHE A 42 0.14 5.42 -3.24
C PHE A 42 1.23 5.24 -2.20
N GLN A 43 1.35 4.01 -1.70
CA GLN A 43 2.40 3.59 -0.80
C GLN A 43 3.27 2.55 -1.52
N LYS A 44 4.58 2.63 -1.29
CA LYS A 44 5.57 1.66 -1.77
C LYS A 44 6.29 1.09 -0.57
N LEU A 45 6.55 -0.22 -0.61
CA LEU A 45 7.39 -0.87 0.39
C LEU A 45 8.82 -0.38 0.20
N TYR A 46 9.46 0.07 1.28
CA TYR A 46 10.87 0.42 1.28
C TYR A 46 11.72 -0.64 2.00
N GLY A 47 11.15 -1.28 3.02
CA GLY A 47 11.80 -2.35 3.75
C GLY A 47 10.84 -2.97 4.75
N ARG A 48 11.27 -4.09 5.33
CA ARG A 48 10.56 -4.76 6.42
C ARG A 48 11.53 -4.95 7.58
N ILE A 49 11.03 -4.76 8.80
CA ILE A 49 11.70 -5.17 10.03
C ILE A 49 11.23 -6.60 10.28
N GLU A 50 12.15 -7.56 10.21
CA GLU A 50 11.85 -8.99 10.38
C GLU A 50 11.92 -9.42 11.86
N GLU A 51 12.19 -8.48 12.76
CA GLU A 51 12.22 -8.67 14.20
C GLU A 51 10.95 -8.11 14.85
N ASP A 52 10.50 -8.74 15.93
CA ASP A 52 9.38 -8.26 16.71
C ASP A 52 9.79 -6.99 17.48
N LEU A 53 8.92 -5.98 17.44
CA LEU A 53 9.10 -4.73 18.19
C LEU A 53 8.20 -4.76 19.42
N ASP A 54 8.79 -4.50 20.59
CA ASP A 54 8.08 -4.41 21.85
C ASP A 54 7.52 -3.01 22.08
N VAL A 55 6.63 -2.91 23.07
CA VAL A 55 6.15 -1.61 23.54
C VAL A 55 7.33 -0.83 24.12
N ASP A 56 7.42 0.46 23.76
CA ASP A 56 8.49 1.40 24.11
C ASP A 56 9.80 1.27 23.34
N ASP A 57 9.86 0.41 22.32
CA ASP A 57 10.99 0.39 21.38
C ASP A 57 11.07 1.69 20.57
N VAL A 58 12.29 2.23 20.45
CA VAL A 58 12.55 3.49 19.74
C VAL A 58 13.10 3.21 18.35
N VAL A 59 12.26 3.43 17.33
CA VAL A 59 12.66 3.34 15.93
C VAL A 59 13.14 4.70 15.41
N VAL A 60 14.44 4.83 15.16
CA VAL A 60 15.03 6.05 14.58
C VAL A 60 15.16 5.90 13.07
N VAL A 61 14.50 6.78 12.32
CA VAL A 61 14.55 6.77 10.85
C VAL A 61 15.26 8.01 10.35
N ASN A 62 16.41 7.81 9.70
CA ASN A 62 17.18 8.87 9.06
C ASN A 62 16.83 8.94 7.57
N LEU A 63 16.22 10.05 7.13
CA LEU A 63 15.82 10.23 5.74
C LEU A 63 16.68 11.28 5.03
N MET A 64 17.15 10.95 3.83
CA MET A 64 17.78 11.90 2.91
C MET A 64 16.74 12.44 1.91
N ASN A 65 16.62 13.76 1.83
CA ASN A 65 15.62 14.41 0.97
C ASN A 65 16.12 14.62 -0.47
N ASN A 66 16.32 13.52 -1.21
CA ASN A 66 16.85 13.57 -2.59
C ASN A 66 15.78 13.81 -3.66
N TYR A 67 14.50 13.54 -3.36
CA TYR A 67 13.40 13.70 -4.32
C TYR A 67 12.58 14.96 -4.05
N ASN A 68 12.70 15.97 -4.89
CA ASN A 68 12.00 17.25 -4.72
C ASN A 68 10.57 17.17 -5.28
N THR A 69 9.57 17.47 -4.44
CA THR A 69 8.15 17.47 -4.81
C THR A 69 7.51 18.87 -4.85
N TYR A 70 8.27 19.93 -4.58
CA TYR A 70 7.75 21.30 -4.39
C TYR A 70 7.16 21.88 -5.67
N SER A 71 7.73 21.58 -6.84
CA SER A 71 7.26 22.12 -8.13
C SER A 71 5.85 21.66 -8.52
N PHE A 72 5.42 20.52 -8.02
CA PHE A 72 4.10 19.93 -8.31
C PHE A 72 3.23 19.76 -7.05
N GLY A 73 3.64 20.32 -5.91
CA GLY A 73 2.87 20.28 -4.66
C GLY A 73 2.71 18.88 -4.05
N GLY A 74 3.57 17.92 -4.41
CA GLY A 74 3.49 16.55 -3.90
C GLY A 74 3.84 16.45 -2.41
N LYS A 75 3.15 15.56 -1.70
CA LYS A 75 3.40 15.26 -0.28
C LYS A 75 4.07 13.90 -0.13
N LYS A 76 5.07 13.81 0.74
CA LYS A 76 5.77 12.55 1.07
C LYS A 76 5.50 12.20 2.52
N LYS A 77 5.32 10.92 2.82
CA LYS A 77 5.10 10.40 4.17
C LYS A 77 5.85 9.08 4.32
N LEU A 78 6.50 8.90 5.47
CA LEU A 78 6.95 7.59 5.92
C LEU A 78 5.81 6.96 6.72
N VAL A 79 5.48 5.70 6.42
CA VAL A 79 4.42 4.95 7.12
C VAL A 79 5.03 3.67 7.63
N LEU A 80 5.02 3.49 8.95
CA LEU A 80 5.32 2.23 9.61
C LEU A 80 3.99 1.53 9.88
N SER A 81 3.85 0.29 9.40
CA SER A 81 2.60 -0.47 9.51
C SER A 81 2.88 -1.95 9.58
N THR A 82 2.10 -2.67 10.38
CA THR A 82 2.03 -4.12 10.35
C THR A 82 1.05 -4.58 9.28
N SER A 83 1.27 -5.78 8.74
CA SER A 83 0.39 -6.40 7.76
C SER A 83 -0.24 -7.64 8.37
N SER A 84 -1.55 -7.76 8.20
CA SER A 84 -2.30 -8.97 8.53
C SER A 84 -2.42 -9.88 7.30
N TRP A 85 -3.03 -11.05 7.46
CA TRP A 85 -3.33 -11.96 6.35
C TRP A 85 -4.16 -11.29 5.22
N LEU A 86 -5.03 -10.36 5.57
CA LEU A 86 -5.84 -9.58 4.62
C LEU A 86 -5.12 -8.33 4.07
N GLY A 87 -3.84 -8.17 4.40
CA GLY A 87 -3.02 -7.02 4.06
C GLY A 87 -2.97 -5.97 5.17
N GLY A 88 -2.70 -4.73 4.77
CA GLY A 88 -2.68 -3.58 5.67
C GLY A 88 -4.07 -3.23 6.23
N LYS A 89 -4.10 -2.28 7.17
CA LYS A 89 -5.34 -1.82 7.80
C LYS A 89 -6.34 -1.29 6.77
N ASN A 90 -7.45 -2.01 6.59
CA ASN A 90 -8.56 -1.58 5.76
C ASN A 90 -9.90 -2.14 6.26
N ASP A 91 -10.69 -1.29 6.91
CA ASP A 91 -11.97 -1.69 7.50
C ASP A 91 -13.11 -1.79 6.46
N PHE A 92 -12.86 -1.40 5.20
CA PHE A 92 -13.89 -1.38 4.14
C PHE A 92 -14.52 -2.75 3.91
N LEU A 93 -13.69 -3.80 3.83
CA LEU A 93 -14.17 -5.15 3.54
C LEU A 93 -15.09 -5.66 4.65
N GLY A 94 -14.74 -5.42 5.91
CA GLY A 94 -15.56 -5.79 7.06
C GLY A 94 -16.94 -5.12 7.03
N HIS A 95 -16.97 -3.79 6.81
CA HIS A 95 -18.23 -3.05 6.68
C HIS A 95 -19.07 -3.53 5.50
N ALA A 96 -18.44 -3.81 4.35
CA ALA A 96 -19.14 -4.31 3.17
C ALA A 96 -19.80 -5.67 3.44
N CYS A 97 -19.09 -6.60 4.08
CA CYS A 97 -19.64 -7.91 4.45
C CYS A 97 -20.83 -7.78 5.42
N VAL A 98 -20.71 -6.93 6.45
CA VAL A 98 -21.81 -6.68 7.40
C VAL A 98 -23.02 -6.08 6.69
N PHE A 99 -22.80 -5.08 5.82
CA PHE A 99 -23.89 -4.45 5.08
C PHE A 99 -24.64 -5.42 4.15
N VAL A 100 -23.90 -6.25 3.41
CA VAL A 100 -24.50 -7.28 2.53
C VAL A 100 -25.22 -8.35 3.36
N GLY A 101 -24.66 -8.77 4.49
CA GLY A 101 -25.31 -9.70 5.43
C GLY A 101 -26.61 -9.14 5.99
N CYS A 102 -26.60 -7.90 6.49
CA CYS A 102 -27.79 -7.26 7.05
C CYS A 102 -28.88 -7.05 6.00
N SER A 103 -28.52 -6.63 4.78
CA SER A 103 -29.50 -6.41 3.70
C SER A 103 -30.17 -7.72 3.27
N SER A 104 -29.39 -8.81 3.10
CA SER A 104 -29.95 -10.12 2.76
C SER A 104 -30.84 -10.71 3.86
N LEU A 105 -30.44 -10.59 5.14
CA LEU A 105 -31.28 -10.98 6.30
C LEU A 105 -32.60 -10.22 6.34
N THR A 106 -32.56 -8.91 6.11
CA THR A 106 -33.77 -8.07 6.11
C THR A 106 -34.73 -8.50 5.01
N LEU A 107 -34.24 -8.76 3.80
CA LEU A 107 -35.04 -9.28 2.69
C LEU A 107 -35.63 -10.67 3.00
N ALA A 108 -34.84 -11.56 3.61
CA ALA A 108 -35.31 -12.88 4.02
C ALA A 108 -36.47 -12.80 5.03
N ILE A 109 -36.36 -11.91 6.03
CA ILE A 109 -37.44 -11.67 7.01
C ILE A 109 -38.69 -11.13 6.32
N ILE A 110 -38.55 -10.15 5.41
CA ILE A 110 -39.68 -9.61 4.64
C ILE A 110 -40.39 -10.71 3.84
N PHE A 111 -39.63 -11.55 3.12
CA PHE A 111 -40.22 -12.66 2.37
C PHE A 111 -40.85 -13.71 3.27
N MET A 112 -40.25 -14.02 4.43
CA MET A 112 -40.83 -14.94 5.40
C MET A 112 -42.18 -14.42 5.95
N LEU A 113 -42.25 -13.12 6.29
CA LEU A 113 -43.49 -12.48 6.76
C LEU A 113 -44.56 -12.47 5.67
N LEU A 114 -44.19 -12.13 4.42
CA LEU A 114 -45.10 -12.19 3.28
C LEU A 114 -45.61 -13.61 3.04
N HIS A 115 -44.73 -14.62 3.08
CA HIS A 115 -45.11 -16.02 2.91
C HIS A 115 -46.09 -16.48 3.98
N VAL A 116 -45.88 -16.11 5.25
CA VAL A 116 -46.82 -16.45 6.34
C VAL A 116 -48.16 -15.74 6.16
N LYS A 117 -48.16 -14.46 5.75
CA LYS A 117 -49.38 -13.66 5.58
C LYS A 117 -50.22 -14.08 4.37
N TYR A 118 -49.57 -14.43 3.26
CA TYR A 118 -50.22 -14.82 2.00
C TYR A 118 -50.28 -16.34 1.82
N ARG A 119 -49.99 -17.12 2.87
CA ARG A 119 -50.17 -18.58 2.91
C ARG A 119 -51.67 -18.90 2.75
N ARG A 120 -52.11 -19.04 1.50
CA ARG A 120 -53.39 -19.58 1.09
C ARG A 120 -53.15 -20.94 0.46
#